data_AF-A0A2E3PR26-F1
#
_entry.id   AF-A0A2E3PR26-F1
#
_cell.length_a   1.000
_cell.length_b   1.000
_cell.length_c   1.000
_cell.angle_alpha   90.00
_cell.angle_beta   90.00
_cell.angle_gamma   90.00
#
_symmetry.space_group_name_H-M   'P 1'
#
loop_
_entity.id
_entity.type
_entity.pdbx_description
1 polymer ?
#
loop_
_entity_poly.entity_id
_entity_poly.type
_entity_poly.pdbx_seq_one_letter_code
_entity_poly.pdbx_strand_id
1 'polypeptide(L)'
;MSAIFSLVAGIATKVGADLVGRVLGDRFGDAGGRLAGAVVGEVADALGVKVEALPSLPDEQLAEGVKEVEARMPEIIALWARGLDGQFALLQAEQAQGGWPSAWRWGWMYLLGFMWTVRLLIVPVVDAITGSDIGVRMDVGVMMTLTSWFIALYMGGHTLKELGARGVEAVRVMRGR
;
A
#
# COMPACT_ATOMS: atom_id res chain seq x y z
N MET A 1 -10.20 -21.89 0.23
CA MET A 1 -10.90 -20.71 -0.36
C MET A 1 -11.82 -21.09 -1.51
N SER A 2 -11.34 -21.51 -2.69
CA SER A 2 -12.22 -21.77 -3.86
C SER A 2 -13.35 -22.81 -3.63
N ALA A 3 -13.05 -23.90 -2.91
CA ALA A 3 -14.06 -24.91 -2.55
C ALA A 3 -15.12 -24.36 -1.57
N ILE A 4 -14.70 -23.53 -0.60
CA ILE A 4 -15.60 -22.90 0.38
C ILE A 4 -16.50 -21.87 -0.32
N PHE A 5 -15.96 -21.07 -1.23
CA PHE A 5 -16.76 -20.15 -2.04
C PHE A 5 -17.84 -20.86 -2.84
N SER A 6 -17.50 -22.01 -3.43
CA SER A 6 -18.45 -22.80 -4.22
C SER A 6 -19.51 -23.47 -3.33
N LEU A 7 -19.13 -23.93 -2.13
CA LEU A 7 -20.06 -24.46 -1.13
C LEU A 7 -21.08 -23.40 -0.70
N VAL A 8 -20.59 -22.24 -0.24
CA VAL A 8 -21.45 -21.15 0.26
C VAL A 8 -22.31 -20.58 -0.87
N ALA A 9 -21.79 -20.45 -2.10
CA ALA A 9 -22.58 -20.03 -3.26
C ALA A 9 -23.71 -21.03 -3.60
N GLY A 10 -23.43 -22.33 -3.48
CA GLY A 10 -24.43 -23.39 -3.66
C GLY A 10 -25.55 -23.29 -2.62
N ILE A 11 -25.20 -23.06 -1.35
CA ILE A 11 -26.17 -22.84 -0.27
C ILE A 11 -26.96 -21.55 -0.49
N ALA A 12 -26.30 -20.44 -0.86
CA ALA A 12 -26.93 -19.16 -1.17
C ALA A 12 -28.02 -19.31 -2.25
N THR A 13 -27.72 -20.08 -3.30
CA THR A 13 -28.69 -20.38 -4.36
C THR A 13 -29.89 -21.18 -3.83
N LYS A 14 -29.67 -22.17 -2.95
CA LYS A 14 -30.75 -22.99 -2.36
C LYS A 14 -31.68 -22.16 -1.47
N VAL A 15 -31.17 -21.15 -0.78
CA VAL A 15 -31.95 -20.34 0.18
C VAL A 15 -32.49 -19.03 -0.41
N GLY A 16 -32.18 -18.73 -1.67
CA GLY A 16 -32.58 -17.47 -2.32
C GLY A 16 -31.81 -16.25 -1.84
N ALA A 17 -30.57 -16.42 -1.40
CA ALA A 17 -29.67 -15.33 -1.01
C ALA A 17 -28.97 -14.76 -2.26
N ASP A 18 -29.68 -13.88 -2.96
CA ASP A 18 -29.27 -13.35 -4.26
C ASP A 18 -28.01 -12.49 -4.21
N LEU A 19 -27.84 -11.65 -3.18
CA LEU A 19 -26.67 -10.77 -3.06
C LEU A 19 -25.41 -11.55 -2.70
N VAL A 20 -25.49 -12.45 -1.71
CA VAL A 20 -24.40 -13.38 -1.39
C VAL A 20 -24.05 -14.22 -2.62
N GLY A 21 -25.05 -14.76 -3.30
CA GLY A 21 -24.87 -15.55 -4.52
C GLY A 21 -24.13 -14.79 -5.63
N ARG A 22 -24.50 -13.54 -5.89
CA ARG A 22 -23.83 -12.68 -6.90
C ARG A 22 -22.40 -12.36 -6.52
N VAL A 23 -22.15 -11.94 -5.29
CA VAL A 23 -20.78 -11.63 -4.82
C VAL A 23 -19.86 -12.85 -4.92
N LEU A 24 -20.36 -14.02 -4.51
CA LEU A 24 -19.60 -15.26 -4.63
C LEU A 24 -19.50 -15.75 -6.09
N GLY A 25 -20.46 -15.42 -6.96
CA GLY A 25 -20.40 -15.68 -8.40
C GLY A 25 -19.30 -14.87 -9.10
N ASP A 26 -19.21 -13.58 -8.77
CA ASP A 26 -18.25 -12.61 -9.33
C ASP A 26 -16.91 -12.59 -8.58
N ARG A 27 -16.58 -13.68 -7.87
CA ARG A 27 -15.37 -13.86 -7.05
C ARG A 27 -14.04 -13.82 -7.81
N PHE A 28 -14.06 -13.69 -9.14
CA PHE A 28 -12.86 -13.76 -9.97
C PHE A 28 -12.13 -12.40 -10.04
N GLY A 29 -10.80 -12.44 -9.88
CA GLY A 29 -9.94 -11.25 -9.80
C GLY A 29 -9.72 -10.75 -8.37
N ASP A 30 -8.71 -9.89 -8.17
CA ASP A 30 -8.28 -9.46 -6.82
C ASP A 30 -9.36 -8.71 -6.05
N ALA A 31 -10.14 -7.86 -6.72
CA ALA A 31 -11.22 -7.11 -6.08
C ALA A 31 -12.40 -8.02 -5.70
N GLY A 32 -12.87 -8.84 -6.65
CA GLY A 32 -13.97 -9.78 -6.44
C GLY A 32 -13.64 -10.85 -5.39
N GLY A 33 -12.41 -11.38 -5.42
CA GLY A 33 -11.95 -12.37 -4.46
C GLY A 33 -11.86 -11.85 -3.02
N ARG A 34 -11.51 -10.57 -2.83
CA ARG A 34 -11.47 -9.95 -1.49
C ARG A 34 -12.87 -9.73 -0.92
N LEU A 35 -13.82 -9.24 -1.72
CA LEU A 35 -15.20 -9.06 -1.28
C LEU A 35 -15.87 -10.43 -1.00
N ALA A 36 -15.67 -11.42 -1.88
CA ALA A 36 -16.13 -12.79 -1.65
C ALA A 36 -15.52 -13.41 -0.38
N GLY A 37 -14.25 -13.15 -0.12
CA GLY A 37 -13.57 -13.53 1.11
C GLY A 37 -14.20 -12.90 2.35
N ALA A 38 -14.49 -11.60 2.30
CA ALA A 38 -15.15 -10.88 3.40
C ALA A 38 -16.56 -11.44 3.68
N VAL A 39 -17.35 -11.69 2.63
CA VAL A 39 -18.69 -12.29 2.79
C VAL A 39 -18.64 -13.69 3.41
N VAL A 40 -17.69 -14.53 3.01
CA VAL A 40 -17.51 -15.84 3.66
C VAL A 40 -17.02 -15.71 5.11
N GLY A 41 -16.21 -14.69 5.41
CA GLY A 41 -15.86 -14.32 6.78
C GLY A 41 -17.09 -14.00 7.61
N GLU A 42 -17.95 -13.10 7.11
CA GLU A 42 -19.21 -12.74 7.78
C GLU A 42 -20.15 -13.93 7.99
N VAL A 43 -20.19 -14.88 7.04
CA VAL A 43 -20.97 -16.13 7.21
C VAL A 43 -20.38 -17.00 8.32
N ALA A 44 -19.06 -17.10 8.41
CA ALA A 44 -18.40 -17.83 9.49
C ALA A 44 -18.62 -17.16 10.85
N ASP A 45 -18.53 -15.83 10.90
CA ASP A 45 -18.74 -15.03 12.09
C ASP A 45 -20.20 -15.10 12.59
N ALA A 46 -21.17 -15.06 11.68
CA ALA A 46 -22.59 -15.28 12.01
C ALA A 46 -22.82 -16.65 12.67
N LEU A 47 -22.08 -17.66 12.23
CA LEU A 47 -22.15 -19.02 12.77
C LEU A 47 -21.21 -19.26 13.96
N GLY A 48 -20.42 -18.26 14.36
CA GLY A 48 -19.46 -18.35 15.47
C GLY A 48 -18.32 -19.36 15.22
N VAL A 49 -18.03 -19.68 13.96
CA VAL A 49 -16.99 -20.65 13.57
C VAL A 49 -15.87 -19.98 12.79
N LYS A 50 -14.75 -20.69 12.64
CA LYS A 50 -13.71 -20.29 11.68
C LYS A 50 -14.15 -20.64 10.26
N VAL A 51 -13.68 -19.87 9.28
CA VAL A 51 -13.98 -20.09 7.85
C VAL A 51 -13.64 -21.51 7.39
N GLU A 52 -12.55 -22.10 7.92
CA GLU A 52 -12.12 -23.46 7.57
C GLU A 52 -13.08 -24.55 8.08
N ALA A 53 -13.90 -24.24 9.09
CA ALA A 53 -14.87 -25.16 9.66
C ALA A 53 -16.21 -25.16 8.91
N LEU A 54 -16.47 -24.18 8.06
CA LEU A 54 -17.72 -24.09 7.27
C LEU A 54 -18.07 -25.39 6.53
N PRO A 55 -17.13 -26.11 5.86
CA PRO A 55 -17.46 -27.36 5.17
C PRO A 55 -17.88 -28.52 6.07
N SER A 56 -17.63 -28.43 7.38
CA SER A 56 -18.00 -29.45 8.36
C SER A 56 -19.37 -29.22 8.99
N LEU A 57 -19.99 -28.06 8.72
CA LEU A 57 -21.30 -27.73 9.24
C LEU A 57 -22.42 -28.35 8.39
N PRO A 58 -23.57 -28.69 8.99
CA PRO A 58 -24.76 -29.12 8.25
C PRO A 58 -25.26 -28.02 7.30
N ASP A 59 -25.78 -28.42 6.13
CA ASP A 59 -26.38 -27.53 5.14
C ASP A 59 -27.43 -26.58 5.73
N GLU A 60 -28.21 -27.05 6.72
CA GLU A 60 -29.27 -26.26 7.36
C GLU A 60 -28.70 -25.11 8.22
N GLN A 61 -27.59 -25.34 8.93
CA GLN A 61 -26.91 -24.30 9.70
C GLN A 61 -26.22 -23.30 8.76
N LEU A 62 -25.57 -23.79 7.70
CA LEU A 62 -24.99 -22.92 6.67
C LEU A 62 -26.07 -22.04 6.00
N ALA A 63 -27.25 -22.61 5.75
CA ALA A 63 -28.39 -21.90 5.19
C ALA A 63 -28.87 -20.76 6.11
N GLU A 64 -28.90 -20.98 7.42
CA GLU A 64 -29.25 -19.96 8.40
C GLU A 64 -28.23 -18.80 8.41
N GLY A 65 -26.94 -19.12 8.49
CA GLY A 65 -25.87 -18.11 8.46
C GLY A 65 -25.86 -17.31 7.16
N VAL A 66 -26.09 -17.97 6.01
CA VAL A 66 -26.18 -17.28 4.71
C VAL A 66 -27.40 -16.36 4.64
N LYS A 67 -28.55 -16.74 5.19
CA LYS A 67 -29.74 -15.87 5.24
C LYS A 67 -29.52 -14.65 6.13
N GLU A 68 -28.85 -14.84 7.26
CA GLU A 68 -28.53 -13.74 8.15
C GLU A 68 -27.58 -12.73 7.49
N VAL A 69 -26.54 -13.23 6.81
CA VAL A 69 -25.61 -12.37 6.07
C VAL A 69 -26.31 -11.69 4.90
N GLU A 70 -27.17 -12.39 4.15
CA GLU A 70 -27.99 -11.81 3.08
C GLU A 70 -28.78 -10.59 3.57
N ALA A 71 -29.38 -10.66 4.77
CA ALA A 71 -30.09 -9.53 5.35
C ALA A 71 -29.18 -8.31 5.64
N ARG A 72 -27.91 -8.56 5.95
CA ARG A 72 -26.88 -7.52 6.21
C ARG A 72 -26.08 -7.12 4.97
N MET A 73 -26.25 -7.82 3.84
CA MET A 73 -25.46 -7.57 2.61
C MET A 73 -25.50 -6.13 2.11
N PRO A 74 -26.62 -5.39 2.12
CA PRO A 74 -26.63 -3.99 1.71
C PRO A 74 -25.68 -3.11 2.53
N GLU A 75 -25.57 -3.36 3.84
CA GLU A 75 -24.67 -2.62 4.73
C GLU A 75 -23.21 -3.01 4.49
N ILE A 76 -22.93 -4.31 4.30
CA ILE A 76 -21.60 -4.82 3.98
C ILE A 76 -21.09 -4.20 2.66
N ILE A 77 -21.94 -4.16 1.63
CA ILE A 77 -21.61 -3.56 0.33
C ILE A 77 -21.39 -2.04 0.49
N ALA A 78 -22.23 -1.35 1.26
CA ALA A 78 -22.08 0.09 1.49
C ALA A 78 -20.77 0.42 2.24
N LEU A 79 -20.40 -0.39 3.24
CA LEU A 79 -19.14 -0.24 3.96
C LEU A 79 -17.94 -0.48 3.03
N TRP A 80 -18.02 -1.53 2.19
CA TRP A 80 -16.99 -1.83 1.20
C TRP A 80 -16.81 -0.70 0.18
N ALA A 81 -17.92 -0.17 -0.36
CA ALA A 81 -17.92 0.94 -1.30
C ALA A 81 -17.25 2.20 -0.69
N ARG A 82 -17.59 2.55 0.56
CA ARG A 82 -16.93 3.65 1.28
C ARG A 82 -15.42 3.42 1.45
N GLY A 83 -15.01 2.18 1.69
CA GLY A 83 -13.61 1.80 1.78
C GLY A 83 -12.86 1.96 0.44
N LEU A 84 -13.53 1.69 -0.68
CA LEU A 84 -12.98 1.94 -2.02
C LEU A 84 -12.89 3.44 -2.32
N ASP A 85 -13.91 4.21 -2.00
CA ASP A 85 -13.91 5.67 -2.19
C ASP A 85 -12.77 6.34 -1.42
N GLY A 86 -12.50 5.90 -0.19
CA GLY A 86 -11.36 6.39 0.60
C GLY A 86 -10.02 6.08 -0.05
N GLN A 87 -9.84 4.88 -0.61
CA GLN A 87 -8.62 4.50 -1.34
C GLN A 87 -8.46 5.35 -2.61
N PHE A 88 -9.54 5.55 -3.38
CA PHE A 88 -9.51 6.40 -4.56
C PHE A 88 -9.24 7.87 -4.21
N ALA A 89 -9.82 8.39 -3.14
CA ALA A 89 -9.57 9.76 -2.69
C ALA A 89 -8.10 9.96 -2.29
N LEU A 90 -7.49 8.97 -1.62
CA LEU A 90 -6.06 9.00 -1.29
C LEU A 90 -5.20 9.00 -2.56
N LEU A 91 -5.47 8.09 -3.50
CA LEU A 91 -4.75 8.02 -4.78
C LEU A 91 -4.90 9.31 -5.60
N GLN A 92 -6.10 9.89 -5.64
CA GLN A 92 -6.35 11.17 -6.31
C GLN A 92 -5.62 12.31 -5.60
N ALA A 93 -5.57 12.32 -4.26
CA ALA A 93 -4.81 13.30 -3.51
C ALA A 93 -3.29 13.17 -3.76
N GLU A 94 -2.77 11.95 -3.89
CA GLU A 94 -1.38 11.70 -4.27
C GLU A 94 -1.09 12.15 -5.70
N GLN A 95 -2.01 11.90 -6.65
CA GLN A 95 -1.88 12.39 -8.03
C GLN A 95 -2.00 13.92 -8.12
N ALA A 96 -2.84 14.53 -7.28
CA ALA A 96 -3.06 15.97 -7.22
C ALA A 96 -1.86 16.75 -6.65
N GLN A 97 -0.95 16.09 -5.91
CA GLN A 97 0.31 16.71 -5.46
C GLN A 97 1.23 17.13 -6.63
N GLY A 98 0.85 16.82 -7.88
CA GLY A 98 1.42 17.41 -9.08
C GLY A 98 2.69 16.72 -9.54
N GLY A 99 3.02 16.90 -10.83
CA GLY A 99 4.19 16.28 -11.43
C GLY A 99 5.52 16.80 -10.89
N TRP A 100 5.54 17.99 -10.27
CA TRP A 100 6.79 18.65 -9.85
C TRP A 100 7.49 17.97 -8.67
N PRO A 101 6.83 17.66 -7.53
CA PRO A 101 7.44 16.86 -6.47
C PRO A 101 7.93 15.50 -6.97
N SER A 102 7.17 14.86 -7.85
CA SER A 102 7.58 13.60 -8.49
C SER A 102 8.82 13.79 -9.37
N ALA A 103 8.81 14.74 -10.29
CA ALA A 103 9.92 15.02 -11.21
C ALA A 103 11.21 15.38 -10.46
N TRP A 104 11.12 16.14 -9.36
CA TRP A 104 12.26 16.42 -8.49
C TRP A 104 12.84 15.13 -7.89
N ARG A 105 11.98 14.26 -7.33
CA ARG A 105 12.39 12.98 -6.70
C ARG A 105 13.09 12.08 -7.71
N TRP A 106 12.47 11.88 -8.87
CA TRP A 106 13.05 11.08 -9.96
C TRP A 106 14.33 11.73 -10.51
N GLY A 107 14.33 13.03 -10.74
CA GLY A 107 15.46 13.78 -11.27
C GLY A 107 16.72 13.65 -10.41
N TRP A 108 16.60 13.81 -9.09
CA TRP A 108 17.72 13.62 -8.18
C TRP A 108 18.18 12.18 -8.05
N MET A 109 17.24 11.22 -8.04
CA MET A 109 17.59 9.81 -7.96
C MET A 109 18.42 9.37 -9.17
N TYR A 110 18.03 9.78 -10.38
CA TYR A 110 18.78 9.49 -11.59
C TYR A 110 20.08 10.29 -11.69
N LEU A 111 20.11 11.56 -11.25
CA LEU A 111 21.33 12.35 -11.23
C LEU A 111 22.38 11.72 -10.30
N LEU A 112 22.00 11.36 -9.08
CA LEU A 112 22.90 10.69 -8.13
C LEU A 112 23.35 9.33 -8.67
N GLY A 113 22.42 8.54 -9.20
CA GLY A 113 22.74 7.26 -9.86
C GLY A 113 23.77 7.45 -10.97
N PHE A 114 23.57 8.42 -11.85
CA PHE A 114 24.51 8.77 -12.91
C PHE A 114 25.88 9.18 -12.36
N MET A 115 25.93 10.06 -11.35
CA MET A 115 27.19 10.47 -10.73
C MET A 115 27.96 9.28 -10.14
N TRP A 116 27.27 8.38 -9.43
CA TRP A 116 27.87 7.15 -8.89
C TRP A 116 28.33 6.20 -10.00
N THR A 117 27.55 6.03 -11.08
CA THR A 117 27.96 5.22 -12.23
C THR A 117 29.21 5.79 -12.91
N VAL A 118 29.26 7.11 -13.14
CA VAL A 118 30.46 7.76 -13.69
C VAL A 118 31.67 7.48 -12.80
N ARG A 119 31.54 7.71 -11.49
CA ARG A 119 32.65 7.58 -10.53
C ARG A 119 33.13 6.14 -10.32
N LEU A 120 32.23 5.16 -10.32
CA LEU A 120 32.53 3.78 -9.94
C LEU A 120 32.76 2.86 -11.15
N LEU A 121 32.12 3.13 -12.28
CA LEU A 121 32.24 2.30 -13.48
C LEU A 121 33.05 2.98 -14.58
N ILE A 122 32.73 4.24 -14.92
CA ILE A 122 33.32 4.89 -16.11
C ILE A 122 34.75 5.35 -15.83
N VAL A 123 34.96 6.08 -14.74
CA VAL A 123 36.25 6.70 -14.42
C VAL A 123 37.37 5.68 -14.21
N PRO A 124 37.17 4.55 -13.49
CA PRO A 124 38.22 3.53 -13.37
C PRO A 124 38.64 2.93 -14.71
N VAL A 125 37.70 2.77 -15.65
CA VAL A 125 37.99 2.28 -17.01
C VAL A 125 38.79 3.33 -17.80
N VAL A 126 38.40 4.61 -17.71
CA VAL A 126 39.12 5.71 -18.37
C VAL A 126 40.53 5.87 -17.82
N ASP A 127 40.69 5.85 -16.50
CA ASP A 127 42.00 5.92 -15.83
C ASP A 127 42.87 4.73 -16.24
N ALA A 128 42.32 3.52 -16.32
CA ALA A 128 43.05 2.33 -16.77
C ALA A 128 43.51 2.39 -18.24
N ILE A 129 42.70 2.97 -19.13
CA ILE A 129 43.03 3.09 -20.56
C ILE A 129 44.03 4.22 -20.82
N THR A 130 43.86 5.35 -20.15
CA THR A 130 44.59 6.59 -20.46
C THR A 130 45.75 6.88 -19.50
N GLY A 131 45.86 6.13 -18.41
CA GLY A 131 46.83 6.39 -17.34
C GLY A 131 46.53 7.68 -16.56
N SER A 132 45.29 8.17 -16.62
CA SER A 132 44.88 9.35 -15.88
C SER A 132 44.60 9.05 -14.39
N ASP A 133 44.62 10.10 -13.57
CA ASP A 133 44.28 10.04 -12.14
C ASP A 133 42.96 10.76 -11.84
N ILE A 134 41.97 10.65 -12.74
CA ILE A 134 40.70 11.39 -12.61
C ILE A 134 39.94 10.89 -11.37
N GLY A 135 39.93 9.58 -11.13
CA GLY A 135 39.24 8.96 -10.00
C GLY A 135 39.75 9.41 -8.63
N VAL A 136 41.04 9.74 -8.53
CA VAL A 136 41.66 10.25 -7.29
C VAL A 136 41.24 11.69 -7.01
N ARG A 137 41.01 12.49 -8.06
CA ARG A 137 40.61 13.91 -7.93
C ARG A 137 39.12 14.10 -7.68
N MET A 138 38.31 13.07 -7.91
CA MET A 138 36.88 13.10 -7.62
C MET A 138 36.62 12.84 -6.13
N ASP A 139 36.18 13.88 -5.41
CA ASP A 139 35.87 13.83 -3.99
C ASP A 139 34.60 12.99 -3.71
N VAL A 140 34.82 11.79 -3.18
CA VAL A 140 33.74 10.87 -2.77
C VAL A 140 33.00 11.41 -1.54
N GLY A 141 33.65 12.19 -0.68
CA GLY A 141 33.05 12.79 0.51
C GLY A 141 31.93 13.77 0.18
N VAL A 142 32.12 14.61 -0.86
CA VAL A 142 31.07 15.50 -1.37
C VAL A 142 29.90 14.69 -1.93
N MET A 143 30.16 13.63 -2.70
CA MET A 143 29.11 12.77 -3.26
C MET A 143 28.31 12.04 -2.17
N MET A 144 29.00 11.52 -1.15
CA MET A 144 28.37 10.88 0.00
C MET A 144 27.51 11.88 0.77
N THR A 145 28.03 13.08 1.02
CA THR A 145 27.31 14.16 1.71
C THR A 145 26.05 14.56 0.94
N LEU A 146 26.15 14.79 -0.36
CA LEU A 146 25.01 15.13 -1.21
C LEU A 146 23.96 14.01 -1.24
N THR A 147 24.39 12.75 -1.32
CA THR A 147 23.50 11.58 -1.27
C THR A 147 22.80 11.47 0.08
N SER A 148 23.52 11.68 1.19
CA SER A 148 22.95 11.70 2.54
C SER A 148 21.92 12.82 2.71
N TRP A 149 22.21 14.03 2.20
CA TRP A 149 21.24 15.13 2.21
C TRP A 149 19.99 14.80 1.41
N PHE A 150 20.13 14.21 0.23
CA PHE A 150 18.99 13.78 -0.58
C PHE A 150 18.13 12.76 0.16
N ILE A 151 18.73 11.72 0.75
CA ILE A 151 18.01 10.72 1.54
C ILE A 151 17.31 11.37 2.74
N ALA A 152 18.00 12.26 3.46
CA ALA A 152 17.42 12.95 4.62
C ALA A 152 16.22 13.83 4.25
N LEU A 153 16.30 14.57 3.14
CA LEU A 153 15.19 15.40 2.65
C LEU A 153 14.02 14.56 2.10
N TYR A 154 14.33 13.44 1.45
CA TYR A 154 13.35 12.57 0.80
C TYR A 154 12.61 11.66 1.79
N MET A 155 13.33 11.00 2.70
CA MET A 155 12.80 10.06 3.69
C MET A 155 12.48 10.71 5.04
N GLY A 156 13.12 11.84 5.36
CA GLY A 156 13.08 12.47 6.68
C GLY A 156 12.36 13.82 6.74
N GLY A 157 11.50 14.14 5.77
CA GLY A 157 10.80 15.44 5.70
C GLY A 157 10.02 15.80 6.98
N HIS A 158 9.44 14.82 7.67
CA HIS A 158 8.79 15.02 8.97
C HIS A 158 9.80 15.24 10.11
N THR A 159 10.92 14.51 10.13
CA THR A 159 11.98 14.65 11.13
C THR A 159 12.67 16.02 11.05
N LEU A 160 12.95 16.51 9.84
CA LEU A 160 13.50 17.86 9.64
C LEU A 160 12.52 18.96 10.03
N LYS A 161 11.23 18.77 9.75
CA LYS A 161 10.17 19.71 10.15
C LYS A 161 10.01 19.78 11.67
N GLU A 162 10.08 18.63 12.35
CA GLU A 162 10.03 18.56 13.82
C GLU A 162 11.27 19.18 14.48
N LEU A 163 12.47 18.93 13.93
CA LEU A 163 13.70 19.56 14.41
C LEU A 163 13.67 21.09 14.22
N GLY A 164 13.16 21.56 13.08
CA GLY A 164 12.95 22.98 12.82
C GLY A 164 11.95 23.63 13.77
N ALA A 165 10.81 22.97 14.02
CA ALA A 165 9.79 23.45 14.96
C ALA A 165 10.34 23.58 16.39
N ARG A 166 11.07 22.55 16.86
CA ARG A 166 11.73 22.56 18.18
C ARG A 166 12.81 23.63 18.28
N GLY A 167 13.57 23.88 17.21
CA GLY A 167 14.57 24.94 17.17
C GLY A 167 13.96 26.34 17.29
N VAL A 168 12.85 26.60 16.59
CA VAL A 168 12.13 27.89 16.67
C VAL A 168 11.55 28.09 18.08
N GLU A 169 10.99 27.05 18.68
CA GLU A 169 10.46 27.09 20.04
C GLU A 169 11.56 27.38 21.08
N ALA A 170 12.72 26.72 20.96
CA ALA A 170 13.88 26.96 21.82
C ALA A 170 14.38 28.41 21.73
N VAL A 171 14.47 28.98 20.53
CA VAL A 171 14.86 30.39 20.33
C VAL A 171 13.82 31.34 20.93
N ARG A 172 12.53 31.03 20.82
CA ARG A 172 11.46 31.84 21.41
C ARG A 172 11.51 31.86 22.93
N VAL A 173 11.82 30.72 23.55
CA VAL A 173 12.03 30.60 25.00
C VAL A 173 13.26 31.39 25.46
N MET A 174 14.35 31.38 24.67
CA MET A 174 15.55 32.16 25.01
C MET A 174 15.37 33.67 24.85
N ARG A 175 14.53 34.12 23.90
CA ARG A 175 14.30 35.54 23.59
C ARG A 175 13.17 36.19 24.42
N GLY A 176 12.40 35.37 25.16
CA GLY A 176 11.35 35.77 26.10
C GLY A 176 11.79 35.79 27.56
N ARG A 177 13.09 35.66 27.82
CA ARG A 177 13.79 36.00 29.07
C ARG A 177 14.70 37.19 28.81
#